data_AF-A0ABD3DAX3-F1
#
_entry.id   AF-A0ABD3DAX3-F1
#
_cell.length_a   1.000
_cell.length_b   1.000
_cell.length_c   1.000
_cell.angle_alpha   90.00
_cell.angle_beta   90.00
_cell.angle_gamma   90.00
#
_symmetry.space_group_name_H-M   'P 1'
#
loop_
_entity.id
_entity.type
_entity.pdbx_description
1 polymer ?
#
loop_
_entity_poly.entity_id
_entity_poly.type
_entity_poly.pdbx_seq_one_letter_code
_entity_poly.pdbx_strand_id
1 'polypeptide(L)'
;MANMEMNMYQVNDVPTKPRILLAVSGSVAAIKFSNLCHSFSEWADVKAVATKASLHFVDRVSLPKDVILYTDDDEWSTWNKIGDRVLHIELRKWADIMVIAPLSANTLAK
;
A
#
# COMPACT_ATOMS: atom_id res chain seq x y z
N MET A 1 -39.14 40.43 3.28
CA MET A 1 -37.99 40.38 2.36
C MET A 1 -37.06 39.29 2.85
N ALA A 2 -36.60 38.45 1.94
CA ALA A 2 -36.19 37.07 2.18
C ALA A 2 -34.95 36.90 3.08
N ASN A 3 -35.00 35.83 3.89
CA ASN A 3 -33.87 35.19 4.54
C ASN A 3 -32.82 34.80 3.50
N MET A 4 -31.59 35.25 3.69
CA MET A 4 -30.42 34.74 2.98
C MET A 4 -29.42 34.25 4.01
N GLU A 5 -29.70 33.09 4.59
CA GLU A 5 -28.72 32.29 5.31
C GLU A 5 -27.70 31.79 4.28
N MET A 6 -26.56 32.47 4.21
CA MET A 6 -25.37 32.00 3.51
C MET A 6 -24.83 30.80 4.28
N ASN A 7 -25.27 29.60 3.89
CA ASN A 7 -24.79 28.34 4.44
C ASN A 7 -23.33 28.16 4.00
N MET A 8 -22.38 28.53 4.88
CA MET A 8 -20.96 28.24 4.70
C MET A 8 -20.79 26.72 4.64
N TYR A 9 -20.45 26.20 3.47
CA TYR A 9 -19.87 24.86 3.34
C TYR A 9 -18.62 24.81 4.21
N GLN A 10 -18.73 24.22 5.39
CA GLN A 10 -17.57 23.80 6.18
C GLN A 10 -16.89 22.66 5.42
N VAL A 11 -15.88 22.99 4.62
CA VAL A 11 -14.92 21.99 4.14
C VAL A 11 -14.17 21.51 5.38
N ASN A 12 -14.45 20.29 5.82
CA ASN A 12 -13.65 19.63 6.84
C ASN A 12 -12.26 19.34 6.25
N ASP A 13 -11.39 20.35 6.26
CA ASP A 13 -10.02 20.29 5.74
C ASP A 13 -9.09 19.59 6.75
N VAL A 14 -9.52 18.44 7.28
CA VAL A 14 -8.63 17.57 8.04
C VAL A 14 -7.79 16.84 7.00
N PRO A 15 -6.47 17.09 6.90
CA PRO A 15 -5.65 16.39 5.92
C PRO A 15 -5.66 14.91 6.29
N THR A 16 -6.36 14.09 5.51
CA THR A 16 -6.33 12.65 5.67
C THR A 16 -4.94 12.16 5.26
N LYS A 17 -4.31 11.30 6.08
CA LYS A 17 -3.04 10.68 5.70
C LYS A 17 -3.20 9.99 4.34
N PRO A 18 -2.30 10.26 3.37
CA PRO A 18 -2.34 9.58 2.09
C PRO A 18 -2.12 8.08 2.28
N ARG A 19 -2.81 7.26 1.49
CA ARG A 19 -2.72 5.79 1.51
C ARG A 19 -1.75 5.32 0.46
N ILE A 20 -0.62 4.78 0.91
CA ILE A 20 0.50 4.42 0.04
C ILE A 20 0.71 2.92 0.04
N LEU A 21 0.65 2.34 -1.15
CA LEU A 21 1.00 0.95 -1.38
C LEU A 21 2.47 0.85 -1.82
N LEU A 22 3.33 0.39 -0.93
CA LEU A 22 4.74 0.13 -1.23
C LEU A 22 4.90 -1.29 -1.76
N ALA A 23 5.49 -1.43 -2.93
CA ALA A 23 5.72 -2.71 -3.58
C ALA A 23 7.21 -2.99 -3.72
N VAL A 24 7.60 -4.23 -3.46
CA VAL A 24 8.98 -4.68 -3.55
C VAL A 24 9.10 -5.89 -4.48
N SER A 25 10.07 -5.81 -5.39
CA SER A 25 10.38 -6.87 -6.35
C SER A 25 11.80 -7.42 -6.20
N GLY A 26 12.10 -8.53 -6.88
CA GLY A 26 13.35 -9.30 -6.73
C GLY A 26 14.62 -8.58 -7.20
N SER A 27 15.13 -7.69 -6.35
CA SER A 27 16.43 -7.01 -6.51
C SER A 27 17.13 -6.96 -5.15
N VAL A 28 18.47 -6.98 -5.14
CA VAL A 28 19.28 -6.92 -3.90
C VAL A 28 18.94 -5.68 -3.05
N ALA A 29 18.55 -4.58 -3.70
CA ALA A 29 18.13 -3.35 -3.01
C ALA A 29 16.89 -3.52 -2.10
N ALA A 30 16.15 -4.63 -2.23
CA ALA A 30 15.01 -4.95 -1.37
C ALA A 30 15.40 -5.10 0.11
N ILE A 31 16.68 -5.32 0.43
CA ILE A 31 17.20 -5.26 1.81
C ILE A 31 16.95 -3.90 2.49
N LYS A 32 16.74 -2.83 1.71
CA LYS A 32 16.41 -1.48 2.22
C LYS A 32 14.92 -1.20 2.29
N PHE A 33 14.06 -2.16 1.94
CA PHE A 33 12.62 -1.96 1.88
C PHE A 33 12.01 -1.62 3.26
N SER A 34 12.52 -2.21 4.34
CA SER A 34 12.08 -1.84 5.69
C SER A 34 12.30 -0.35 5.99
N ASN A 35 13.49 0.19 5.66
CA ASN A 35 13.77 1.61 5.86
C ASN A 35 12.82 2.51 5.07
N LEU A 36 12.45 2.08 3.85
CA LEU A 36 11.44 2.77 3.04
C LEU A 36 10.08 2.77 3.74
N CYS A 37 9.62 1.61 4.22
CA CYS A 37 8.37 1.50 4.96
C CYS A 37 8.35 2.40 6.20
N HIS A 38 9.41 2.39 7.02
CA HIS A 38 9.54 3.29 8.18
C HIS A 38 9.43 4.76 7.77
N SER A 39 10.14 5.18 6.73
CA SER A 39 10.14 6.58 6.26
C SER A 39 8.76 7.04 5.78
N PHE A 40 7.98 6.16 5.15
CA PHE A 40 6.64 6.49 4.69
C PHE A 40 5.61 6.45 5.81
N SER A 41 5.77 5.55 6.79
CA SER A 41 4.85 5.44 7.94
C SER A 41 4.83 6.68 8.84
N GLU A 42 5.84 7.56 8.77
CA GLU A 42 5.86 8.84 9.49
C GLU A 42 4.73 9.79 9.05
N TRP A 43 4.30 9.72 7.79
CA TRP A 43 3.38 10.70 7.20
C TRP A 43 2.23 10.09 6.39
N ALA A 44 2.24 8.78 6.14
CA ALA A 44 1.24 8.07 5.33
C ALA A 44 0.71 6.82 6.04
N ASP A 45 -0.48 6.38 5.61
CA ASP A 45 -0.96 5.03 5.90
C ASP A 45 -0.32 4.08 4.89
N VAL A 46 0.46 3.11 5.36
CA VAL A 46 1.30 2.27 4.50
C VAL A 46 0.82 0.83 4.50
N LYS A 47 0.66 0.26 3.31
CA LYS A 47 0.57 -1.19 3.09
C LYS A 47 1.71 -1.63 2.19
N ALA A 48 2.16 -2.86 2.34
CA ALA A 48 3.25 -3.40 1.55
C ALA A 48 2.82 -4.63 0.73
N VAL A 49 3.35 -4.79 -0.48
CA VAL A 49 3.22 -6.00 -1.29
C VAL A 49 4.61 -6.50 -1.70
N ALA A 50 4.84 -7.79 -1.62
CA ALA A 50 6.12 -8.41 -1.98
C ALA A 50 5.94 -9.52 -3.01
N THR A 51 6.77 -9.49 -4.05
CA THR A 51 6.93 -10.64 -4.93
C THR A 51 7.61 -11.80 -4.20
N LYS A 52 7.40 -13.05 -4.64
CA LYS A 52 8.15 -14.20 -4.11
C LYS A 52 9.67 -14.00 -4.15
N ALA A 53 10.20 -13.43 -5.23
CA ALA A 53 11.65 -13.21 -5.39
C ALA A 53 12.22 -12.14 -4.44
N SER A 54 11.45 -11.13 -4.04
CA SER A 54 11.91 -10.13 -3.06
C SER A 54 12.04 -10.69 -1.64
N LEU A 55 11.29 -11.74 -1.32
CA LEU A 55 11.33 -12.37 0.02
C LEU A 55 12.69 -13.02 0.34
N HIS A 56 13.58 -13.19 -0.64
CA HIS A 56 14.97 -13.56 -0.39
C HIS A 56 15.77 -12.47 0.33
N PHE A 57 15.33 -11.21 0.26
CA PHE A 57 16.06 -10.04 0.78
C PHE A 57 15.28 -9.27 1.84
N VAL A 58 13.94 -9.41 1.88
CA VAL A 58 13.07 -8.73 2.82
C VAL A 58 12.90 -9.56 4.09
N ASP A 59 13.31 -9.02 5.22
CA ASP A 59 13.00 -9.58 6.54
C ASP A 59 11.67 -9.00 7.05
N ARG A 60 10.65 -9.85 7.21
CA ARG A 60 9.32 -9.44 7.70
C ARG A 60 9.37 -8.83 9.09
N VAL A 61 10.29 -9.28 9.96
CA VAL A 61 10.40 -8.81 11.34
C VAL A 61 10.94 -7.38 11.40
N SER A 62 11.64 -6.94 10.35
CA SER A 62 12.20 -5.59 10.27
C SER A 62 11.18 -4.52 9.86
N LEU A 63 10.00 -4.91 9.36
CA LEU A 63 8.97 -3.95 8.93
C LEU A 63 8.33 -3.21 10.12
N PRO A 64 7.81 -1.98 9.92
CA PRO A 64 7.03 -1.31 10.96
C PRO A 64 5.82 -2.17 11.36
N LYS A 65 5.47 -2.16 12.66
CA LYS A 65 4.40 -3.02 13.20
C LYS A 65 3.03 -2.83 12.53
N ASP A 66 2.74 -1.61 12.10
CA ASP A 66 1.45 -1.25 11.50
C ASP A 66 1.41 -1.47 9.97
N VAL A 67 2.53 -1.91 9.37
CA VAL A 67 2.61 -2.21 7.94
C VAL A 67 2.31 -3.68 7.70
N ILE A 68 1.15 -3.95 7.09
CA ILE A 68 0.78 -5.29 6.63
C ILE A 68 1.51 -5.58 5.32
N LEU A 69 2.26 -6.69 5.30
CA LEU A 69 2.92 -7.21 4.10
C LEU A 69 2.08 -8.30 3.46
N TYR A 70 1.57 -8.02 2.26
CA TYR A 70 0.84 -8.97 1.43
C TYR A 70 1.77 -9.66 0.42
N THR A 71 1.44 -10.91 0.11
CA THR A 71 2.11 -11.79 -0.84
C THR A 71 1.08 -12.48 -1.73
N ASP A 72 1.55 -13.19 -2.76
CA ASP A 72 0.67 -13.92 -3.69
C ASP A 72 -0.24 -14.93 -2.96
N ASP A 73 0.23 -15.51 -1.85
CA ASP A 73 -0.56 -16.47 -1.03
C ASP A 73 -1.76 -15.80 -0.34
N ASP A 74 -1.68 -14.50 -0.05
CA ASP A 74 -2.75 -13.74 0.63
C ASP A 74 -3.95 -13.45 -0.30
N GLU A 75 -3.73 -13.48 -1.61
CA GLU A 75 -4.80 -13.33 -2.60
C GLU A 75 -5.80 -14.50 -2.47
N TRP A 76 -5.27 -15.72 -2.36
CA TRP A 76 -6.05 -16.95 -2.32
C TRP A 76 -6.63 -17.25 -0.94
N SER A 77 -6.03 -16.73 0.13
CA SER A 77 -6.64 -16.85 1.47
C SER A 77 -7.92 -16.02 1.59
N THR A 78 -8.02 -14.93 0.82
CA THR A 78 -9.17 -14.00 0.86
C THR A 78 -10.29 -14.42 -0.09
N TRP A 79 -9.98 -15.13 -1.18
CA TRP A 79 -10.94 -15.53 -2.22
C TRP A 79 -11.23 -17.04 -2.18
N ASN A 80 -12.42 -17.43 -1.73
CA ASN A 80 -12.83 -18.84 -1.66
C ASN A 80 -14.00 -19.17 -2.58
N LYS A 81 -14.86 -18.20 -2.87
CA LYS A 81 -16.02 -18.34 -3.75
C LYS A 81 -16.26 -17.08 -4.58
N ILE A 82 -17.04 -17.24 -5.65
CA ILE A 82 -17.52 -16.13 -6.48
C ILE A 82 -18.28 -15.14 -5.59
N GLY A 83 -17.89 -13.87 -5.65
CA GLY A 83 -18.44 -12.79 -4.83
C GLY A 83 -17.56 -12.40 -3.64
N ASP A 84 -16.56 -13.20 -3.28
CA ASP A 84 -15.58 -12.81 -2.26
C ASP A 84 -14.68 -11.66 -2.75
N ARG A 85 -14.10 -10.94 -1.79
CA ARG A 85 -13.19 -9.83 -2.08
C ARG A 85 -11.92 -10.37 -2.75
N VAL A 86 -11.53 -9.71 -3.83
CA VAL A 86 -10.31 -10.01 -4.58
C VAL A 86 -9.22 -9.03 -4.11
N LEU A 87 -8.17 -9.53 -3.46
CA LEU A 87 -7.25 -8.70 -2.69
C LEU A 87 -6.56 -7.63 -3.55
N HIS A 88 -6.02 -7.96 -4.72
CA HIS A 88 -5.39 -6.97 -5.59
C HIS A 88 -6.36 -5.87 -6.05
N ILE A 89 -7.65 -6.17 -6.22
CA ILE A 89 -8.69 -5.17 -6.54
C ILE A 89 -8.90 -4.24 -5.35
N GLU A 90 -8.94 -4.79 -4.13
CA GLU A 90 -9.15 -4.02 -2.92
C GLU A 90 -7.95 -3.14 -2.56
N LEU A 91 -6.73 -3.62 -2.76
CA LEU A 91 -5.51 -2.82 -2.61
C LEU A 91 -5.48 -1.67 -3.62
N ARG A 92 -5.86 -1.94 -4.89
CA ARG A 92 -5.95 -0.93 -5.94
C ARG A 92 -7.01 0.14 -5.65
N LYS A 93 -8.14 -0.21 -5.02
CA LYS A 93 -9.14 0.78 -4.57
C LYS A 93 -8.70 1.55 -3.34
N TRP A 94 -7.89 0.94 -2.48
CA TRP A 94 -7.45 1.53 -1.22
C TRP A 94 -6.34 2.56 -1.40
N ALA A 95 -5.40 2.32 -2.32
CA ALA A 95 -4.22 3.14 -2.50
C ALA A 95 -4.51 4.43 -3.29
N ASP A 96 -4.07 5.57 -2.75
CA ASP A 96 -4.03 6.84 -3.51
C ASP A 96 -2.84 6.83 -4.49
N ILE A 97 -1.75 6.18 -4.09
CA ILE A 97 -0.55 5.98 -4.92
C ILE A 97 0.12 4.64 -4.61
N MET A 98 0.76 4.06 -5.62
CA MET A 98 1.61 2.89 -5.51
C MET A 98 3.05 3.25 -5.89
N VAL A 99 4.02 2.75 -5.12
CA VAL A 99 5.45 2.91 -5.40
C VAL A 99 6.10 1.54 -5.45
N ILE A 100 6.78 1.21 -6.56
CA ILE A 100 7.55 -0.02 -6.68
C ILE A 100 9.03 0.30 -6.47
N ALA A 101 9.57 -0.08 -5.31
CA ALA A 101 10.95 0.23 -4.93
C ALA A 101 11.56 -0.86 -4.04
N PRO A 102 12.50 -1.66 -4.55
CA PRO A 102 13.03 -1.65 -5.93
C PRO A 102 12.06 -2.25 -6.96
N LEU A 103 12.18 -1.74 -8.19
CA LEU A 103 11.66 -2.35 -9.42
C LEU A 103 12.78 -3.15 -10.10
N SER A 104 12.65 -4.47 -10.14
CA SER A 104 13.56 -5.38 -10.82
C SER A 104 13.32 -5.37 -12.33
N ALA A 105 14.34 -5.69 -13.12
CA ALA A 105 14.20 -5.77 -14.58
C ALA A 105 13.11 -6.74 -15.02
N ASN A 106 12.95 -7.87 -14.31
CA ASN A 106 11.90 -8.85 -14.60
C ASN A 106 10.49 -8.31 -14.33
N THR A 107 10.29 -7.55 -13.25
CA THR A 107 8.98 -6.92 -12.98
C THR A 107 8.73 -5.75 -13.92
N LEU A 108 9.77 -5.02 -14.34
CA LEU A 108 9.64 -3.96 -15.34
C LEU A 108 9.20 -4.50 -16.71
N ALA A 109 9.63 -5.71 -17.09
CA ALA A 109 9.34 -6.31 -18.38
C ALA A 109 7.98 -7.01 -18.47
N LYS A 110 7.28 -7.21 -17.35
CA LYS A 110 5.96 -7.86 -17.27
C LYS A 110 4.85 -6.81 -17.36
#